data_AF-F2SYN0-F1
#
_entry.id   AF-F2SYN0-F1
#
_cell.length_a   1.000
_cell.length_b   1.000
_cell.length_c   1.000
_cell.angle_alpha   90.00
_cell.angle_beta   90.00
_cell.angle_gamma   90.00
#
_symmetry.space_group_name_H-M   'P 1'
#
loop_
_entity.id
_entity.type
_entity.pdbx_description
1 polymer ?
#
loop_
_entity_poly.entity_id
_entity_poly.type
_entity_poly.pdbx_seq_one_letter_code
_entity_poly.pdbx_strand_id
1 'polypeptide(L)'
;MRLEHDGESLAGDSDREELNRLGKKQVLRRGFRFLSILGFSCAVLITWEASLVLFLTGLRNGGHAGIIYGYIVIWAGNLAVFTTLSELVSMAPTSGGQYHWVAMLAPKSMAKFLSYITGWLTVAGWQAGFASACFLTGSMIQGLIIFTNPSYSPSSWHTTLLLCAVALYCVFVNVVTSRLLPAFEKIALAVHVLGFLAVLIPLVTFGEKNDANLVFKNFINEGNWSSQGVSFLVGLIGNAFAFLGQFTVLCLF
;
A
#
# COMPACT_ATOMS: atom_id res chain seq x y z
N MET A 1 24.01 -33.31 23.83
CA MET A 1 22.98 -32.80 24.76
C MET A 1 23.34 -31.35 25.09
N ARG A 2 22.75 -30.40 24.37
CA ARG A 2 22.65 -28.99 24.78
C ARG A 2 21.37 -28.47 24.16
N LEU A 3 20.39 -28.28 25.01
CA LEU A 3 19.04 -27.83 24.72
C LEU A 3 19.09 -26.32 24.46
N GLU A 4 18.78 -25.92 23.24
CA GLU A 4 18.31 -24.57 22.92
C GLU A 4 17.08 -24.74 22.00
N HIS A 5 16.02 -25.26 22.60
CA HIS A 5 14.64 -25.10 22.17
C HIS A 5 14.01 -24.31 23.32
N ASP A 6 13.32 -23.20 23.04
CA ASP A 6 12.14 -22.71 23.79
C ASP A 6 11.72 -21.29 23.35
N GLY A 7 11.57 -21.12 22.02
CA GLY A 7 10.95 -19.90 21.49
C GLY A 7 10.69 -19.89 19.98
N GLU A 8 11.23 -20.86 19.22
CA GLU A 8 11.23 -20.83 17.75
C GLU A 8 10.16 -21.73 17.07
N SER A 9 9.21 -22.32 17.82
CA SER A 9 8.56 -23.56 17.35
C SER A 9 7.07 -23.74 17.71
N LEU A 10 6.18 -22.83 17.31
CA LEU A 10 4.74 -23.15 17.30
C LEU A 10 4.06 -22.77 15.97
N ALA A 11 4.32 -21.57 15.45
CA ALA A 11 3.79 -21.15 14.14
C ALA A 11 4.49 -21.84 12.94
N GLY A 12 5.74 -22.30 13.12
CA GLY A 12 6.52 -22.97 12.06
C GLY A 12 6.09 -24.40 11.77
N ASP A 13 5.51 -25.11 12.74
CA ASP A 13 5.06 -26.50 12.57
C ASP A 13 3.60 -26.59 12.09
N SER A 14 2.71 -25.71 12.58
CA SER A 14 1.30 -25.66 12.14
C SER A 14 1.17 -25.42 10.63
N ASP A 15 1.86 -24.42 10.10
CA ASP A 15 1.74 -24.07 8.68
C ASP A 15 2.42 -25.11 7.77
N ARG A 16 3.44 -25.82 8.29
CA ARG A 16 4.03 -26.98 7.59
C ARG A 16 3.02 -28.11 7.48
N GLU A 17 2.26 -28.36 8.54
CA GLU A 17 1.18 -29.34 8.53
C GLU A 17 0.07 -28.93 7.56
N GLU A 18 -0.32 -27.66 7.53
CA GLU A 18 -1.32 -27.15 6.58
C GLU A 18 -0.86 -27.25 5.12
N LEU A 19 0.38 -26.85 4.83
CA LEU A 19 0.97 -27.02 3.51
C LEU A 19 1.01 -28.49 3.09
N ASN A 20 1.39 -29.38 4.01
CA ASN A 20 1.38 -30.82 3.77
C ASN A 20 -0.04 -31.35 3.52
N ARG A 21 -1.07 -30.86 4.22
CA ARG A 21 -2.49 -31.19 3.96
C ARG A 21 -2.92 -30.76 2.55
N LEU A 22 -2.35 -29.67 2.03
CA LEU A 22 -2.56 -29.21 0.65
C LEU A 22 -1.66 -29.91 -0.39
N GLY A 23 -0.85 -30.89 0.02
CA GLY A 23 0.07 -31.61 -0.85
C GLY A 23 1.26 -30.77 -1.32
N LYS A 24 1.62 -29.71 -0.58
CA LYS A 24 2.73 -28.80 -0.88
C LYS A 24 3.84 -28.95 0.17
N LYS A 25 5.08 -29.08 -0.28
CA LYS A 25 6.26 -29.07 0.60
C LYS A 25 6.67 -27.62 0.87
N GLN A 26 6.94 -27.26 2.12
CA GLN A 26 7.55 -25.96 2.44
C GLN A 26 9.00 -25.90 1.90
N VAL A 27 9.25 -24.97 0.97
CA VAL A 27 10.58 -24.76 0.35
C VAL A 27 11.21 -23.43 0.79
N LEU A 28 10.40 -22.44 1.20
CA LEU A 28 10.87 -21.12 1.63
C LEU A 28 11.24 -21.14 3.12
N ARG A 29 12.40 -20.55 3.45
CA ARG A 29 12.83 -20.32 4.84
C ARG A 29 12.07 -19.11 5.39
N ARG A 30 11.30 -19.28 6.46
CA ARG A 30 10.73 -18.16 7.22
C ARG A 30 11.78 -17.61 8.17
N GLY A 31 12.02 -16.30 8.14
CA GLY A 31 13.08 -15.66 8.94
C GLY A 31 12.70 -14.32 9.56
N PHE A 32 11.48 -13.81 9.35
CA PHE A 32 11.08 -12.51 9.88
C PHE A 32 10.42 -12.67 11.26
N ARG A 33 11.00 -12.02 12.27
CA ARG A 33 10.40 -11.89 13.62
C ARG A 33 9.28 -10.84 13.58
N PHE A 34 8.33 -10.90 14.53
CA PHE A 34 7.17 -9.98 14.58
C PHE A 34 7.52 -8.50 14.39
N LEU A 35 8.57 -8.00 15.06
CA LEU A 35 8.99 -6.60 14.93
C LEU A 35 9.57 -6.27 13.54
N SER A 36 10.27 -7.23 12.92
CA SER A 36 10.76 -7.09 11.55
C SER A 36 9.61 -7.08 10.55
N ILE A 37 8.57 -7.89 10.78
CA ILE A 37 7.36 -7.91 9.96
C ILE A 37 6.61 -6.59 10.11
N LEU A 38 6.37 -6.12 11.34
CA LEU A 38 5.70 -4.84 11.59
C LEU A 38 6.43 -3.68 10.89
N GLY A 39 7.76 -3.63 11.03
CA GLY A 39 8.59 -2.63 10.36
C GLY A 39 8.48 -2.71 8.83
N PHE A 40 8.54 -3.91 8.27
CA PHE A 40 8.36 -4.12 6.84
C PHE A 40 6.95 -3.69 6.37
N SER A 41 5.91 -4.04 7.13
CA SER A 41 4.52 -3.64 6.84
C SER A 41 4.36 -2.12 6.77
N CYS A 42 4.90 -1.39 7.76
CA CYS A 42 4.86 0.07 7.77
C CYS A 42 5.61 0.65 6.56
N ALA A 43 6.81 0.12 6.26
CA ALA A 43 7.62 0.59 5.14
C ALA A 43 6.97 0.31 3.77
N VAL A 44 6.17 -0.76 3.63
CA VAL A 44 5.46 -1.08 2.39
C VAL A 44 4.18 -0.26 2.23
N LEU A 45 3.45 -0.01 3.32
CA LEU A 45 2.12 0.60 3.25
C LEU A 45 2.12 2.11 3.06
N ILE A 46 3.22 2.82 3.38
CA ILE A 46 3.46 4.27 3.14
C ILE A 46 2.22 5.17 3.25
N THR A 47 1.33 4.85 4.20
CA THR A 47 -0.05 5.33 4.17
C THR A 47 -0.11 6.83 4.41
N TRP A 48 0.69 7.33 5.37
CA TRP A 48 0.68 8.76 5.70
C TRP A 48 1.29 9.60 4.57
N GLU A 49 2.33 9.11 3.88
CA GLU A 49 2.91 9.79 2.71
C GLU A 49 1.88 9.86 1.58
N ALA A 50 1.26 8.72 1.24
CA ALA A 50 0.26 8.67 0.18
C ALA A 50 -0.94 9.59 0.48
N SER A 51 -1.40 9.61 1.74
CA SER A 51 -2.46 10.52 2.18
C SER A 51 -2.09 11.99 2.00
N LEU A 52 -0.85 12.39 2.31
CA LEU A 52 -0.40 13.79 2.11
C LEU A 52 -0.33 14.17 0.64
N VAL A 53 0.17 13.26 -0.20
CA VAL A 53 0.37 13.54 -1.63
C VAL A 53 -0.95 13.65 -2.38
N LEU A 54 -1.93 12.83 -2.00
CA LEU A 54 -3.25 12.78 -2.65
C LEU A 54 -4.32 13.56 -1.88
N PHE A 55 -3.93 14.27 -0.83
CA PHE A 55 -4.83 15.04 0.05
C PHE A 55 -5.74 15.99 -0.74
N LEU A 56 -5.20 16.66 -1.76
CA LEU A 56 -5.93 17.65 -2.54
C LEU A 56 -7.14 17.05 -3.28
N THR A 57 -7.04 15.80 -3.75
CA THR A 57 -8.16 15.12 -4.43
C THR A 57 -9.34 14.94 -3.48
N GLY A 58 -9.06 14.54 -2.24
CA GLY A 58 -10.07 14.41 -1.18
C GLY A 58 -10.62 15.77 -0.77
N LEU A 59 -9.77 16.79 -0.65
CA LEU A 59 -10.20 18.13 -0.22
C LEU A 59 -11.16 18.78 -1.22
N ARG A 60 -10.84 18.70 -2.51
CA ARG A 60 -11.64 19.34 -3.58
C ARG A 60 -13.02 18.71 -3.77
N ASN A 61 -13.15 17.40 -3.54
CA ASN A 61 -14.39 16.66 -3.79
C ASN A 61 -15.12 16.24 -2.50
N GLY A 62 -14.48 16.36 -1.34
CA GLY A 62 -15.07 15.99 -0.04
C GLY A 62 -15.08 17.11 0.98
N GLY A 63 -14.31 18.18 0.78
CA GLY A 63 -14.03 19.17 1.83
C GLY A 63 -13.27 18.57 3.00
N HIS A 64 -13.17 19.34 4.09
CA HIS A 64 -12.47 18.92 5.31
C HIS A 64 -13.12 17.68 5.93
N ALA A 65 -14.45 17.69 6.03
CA ALA A 65 -15.21 16.61 6.63
C ALA A 65 -15.11 15.34 5.78
N GLY A 66 -15.18 15.47 4.44
CA GLY A 66 -15.11 14.34 3.52
C GLY A 66 -13.78 13.61 3.57
N ILE A 67 -12.66 14.30 3.78
CA ILE A 67 -11.35 13.63 3.95
C ILE A 67 -11.34 12.78 5.23
N ILE A 68 -11.82 13.33 6.35
CA ILE A 68 -11.82 12.64 7.65
C ILE A 68 -12.74 11.42 7.62
N TYR A 69 -14.01 11.62 7.26
CA TYR A 69 -14.98 10.53 7.22
C TYR A 69 -14.65 9.54 6.12
N GLY A 70 -14.15 10.01 4.98
CA GLY A 70 -13.70 9.16 3.90
C GLY A 70 -12.54 8.27 4.32
N TYR A 71 -11.58 8.79 5.09
CA TYR A 71 -10.48 7.99 5.63
C TYR A 71 -11.00 6.89 6.56
N ILE A 72 -11.93 7.21 7.47
CA ILE A 72 -12.53 6.23 8.39
C ILE A 72 -13.29 5.13 7.64
N VAL A 73 -14.08 5.50 6.63
CA VAL A 73 -14.85 4.54 5.81
C VAL A 73 -13.91 3.60 5.06
N ILE A 74 -12.88 4.14 4.40
CA ILE A 74 -11.90 3.34 3.68
C ILE A 74 -11.12 2.45 4.64
N TRP A 75 -10.67 2.97 5.79
CA TRP A 75 -9.96 2.20 6.81
C TRP A 75 -10.79 1.02 7.32
N ALA A 76 -12.07 1.25 7.67
CA ALA A 76 -12.96 0.20 8.14
C ALA A 76 -13.24 -0.86 7.06
N GLY A 77 -13.45 -0.44 5.81
CA GLY A 77 -13.63 -1.36 4.68
C GLY A 77 -12.38 -2.21 4.42
N ASN A 78 -11.20 -1.60 4.48
CA ASN A 78 -9.94 -2.32 4.33
C ASN A 78 -9.70 -3.30 5.49
N LEU A 79 -10.02 -2.92 6.73
CA LEU A 79 -9.90 -3.81 7.89
C LEU A 79 -10.77 -5.06 7.73
N ALA A 80 -12.00 -4.91 7.24
CA ALA A 80 -12.89 -6.04 6.97
C ALA A 80 -12.31 -6.98 5.91
N VAL A 81 -11.85 -6.43 4.78
CA VAL A 81 -11.18 -7.21 3.72
C VAL A 81 -9.95 -7.92 4.27
N PHE A 82 -9.12 -7.22 5.05
CA PHE A 82 -7.91 -7.78 5.66
C PHE A 82 -8.18 -8.94 6.59
N THR A 83 -9.22 -8.83 7.40
CA THR A 83 -9.60 -9.88 8.35
C THR A 83 -9.97 -11.16 7.61
N THR A 84 -10.84 -11.06 6.58
CA THR A 84 -11.24 -12.23 5.77
C THR A 84 -10.06 -12.88 5.04
N LEU A 85 -9.12 -12.09 4.53
CA LEU A 85 -7.95 -12.63 3.85
C LEU A 85 -6.97 -13.28 4.81
N SER A 86 -6.85 -12.74 6.03
CA SER A 86 -5.99 -13.31 7.06
C SER A 86 -6.46 -14.73 7.42
N GLU A 87 -7.78 -14.96 7.49
CA GLU A 87 -8.35 -16.29 7.68
C GLU A 87 -8.02 -17.24 6.51
N LEU A 88 -8.00 -16.73 5.27
CA LEU A 88 -7.63 -17.53 4.10
C LEU A 88 -6.14 -17.89 4.08
N VAL A 89 -5.27 -16.94 4.45
CA VAL A 89 -3.83 -17.20 4.61
C VAL A 89 -3.59 -18.24 5.70
N SER A 90 -4.29 -18.15 6.83
CA SER A 90 -4.13 -19.11 7.93
C SER A 90 -4.75 -20.47 7.65
N MET A 91 -5.64 -20.62 6.66
CA MET A 91 -6.13 -21.94 6.25
C MET A 91 -5.29 -22.55 5.12
N ALA A 92 -4.75 -21.72 4.24
CA ALA A 92 -4.07 -22.14 3.03
C ALA A 92 -2.89 -21.20 2.69
N PRO A 93 -1.76 -21.30 3.42
CA PRO A 93 -0.60 -20.43 3.24
C PRO A 93 0.21 -20.80 1.99
N THR A 94 -0.41 -20.65 0.81
CA THR A 94 0.17 -21.04 -0.47
C THR A 94 0.84 -19.86 -1.17
N SER A 95 1.95 -20.11 -1.86
CA SER A 95 2.65 -19.09 -2.67
C SER A 95 1.83 -18.54 -3.84
N GLY A 96 0.70 -19.18 -4.17
CA GLY A 96 -0.23 -18.72 -5.20
C GLY A 96 -1.27 -17.71 -4.69
N GLY A 97 -1.35 -17.47 -3.38
CA GLY A 97 -2.23 -16.46 -2.79
C GLY A 97 -3.66 -16.49 -3.34
N GLN A 98 -4.16 -15.31 -3.74
CA GLN A 98 -5.54 -15.07 -4.13
C GLN A 98 -6.08 -16.00 -5.23
N TYR A 99 -5.34 -16.17 -6.33
CA TYR A 99 -5.84 -16.99 -7.44
C TYR A 99 -5.93 -18.47 -7.04
N HIS A 100 -5.07 -18.92 -6.13
CA HIS A 100 -5.14 -20.27 -5.58
C HIS A 100 -6.34 -20.44 -4.64
N TRP A 101 -6.60 -19.47 -3.75
CA TRP A 101 -7.78 -19.48 -2.88
C TRP A 101 -9.08 -19.48 -3.69
N VAL A 102 -9.14 -18.71 -4.78
CA VAL A 102 -10.29 -18.73 -5.70
C VAL A 102 -10.47 -20.11 -6.34
N ALA A 103 -9.39 -20.76 -6.76
CA ALA A 103 -9.48 -22.12 -7.30
C ALA A 103 -9.96 -23.15 -6.26
N MET A 104 -9.64 -22.93 -4.98
CA MET A 104 -10.01 -23.81 -3.87
C MET A 104 -11.49 -23.66 -3.46
N LEU A 105 -11.99 -22.42 -3.42
CA LEU A 105 -13.34 -22.11 -2.94
C LEU A 105 -14.41 -22.12 -4.04
N ALA A 106 -14.02 -21.87 -5.29
CA ALA A 106 -14.97 -21.82 -6.39
C ALA A 106 -15.51 -23.21 -6.75
N PRO A 107 -16.75 -23.31 -7.29
CA PRO A 107 -17.28 -24.55 -7.84
C PRO A 107 -16.35 -25.13 -8.90
N LYS A 108 -16.19 -26.46 -8.92
CA LYS A 108 -15.24 -27.17 -9.80
C LYS A 108 -15.39 -26.82 -11.29
N SER A 109 -16.60 -26.51 -11.74
CA SER A 109 -16.89 -26.10 -13.13
C SER A 109 -16.28 -24.75 -13.51
N MET A 110 -16.15 -23.82 -12.55
CA MET A 110 -15.69 -22.44 -12.79
C MET A 110 -14.34 -22.13 -12.16
N ALA A 111 -13.81 -23.02 -11.30
CA ALA A 111 -12.58 -22.79 -10.55
C ALA A 111 -11.40 -22.33 -11.41
N LYS A 112 -11.16 -22.98 -12.57
CA LYS A 112 -10.08 -22.59 -13.49
C LYS A 112 -10.29 -21.20 -14.08
N PHE A 113 -11.52 -20.89 -14.48
CA PHE A 113 -11.86 -19.61 -15.11
C PHE A 113 -11.75 -18.45 -14.12
N LEU A 114 -12.35 -18.57 -12.94
CA LEU A 114 -12.30 -17.53 -11.90
C LEU A 114 -10.88 -17.34 -11.36
N SER A 115 -10.12 -18.41 -11.18
CA SER A 115 -8.70 -18.35 -10.80
C SER A 115 -7.87 -17.62 -11.85
N TYR A 116 -8.09 -17.91 -13.14
CA TYR A 116 -7.40 -17.22 -14.24
C TYR A 116 -7.72 -15.72 -14.28
N ILE A 117 -8.99 -15.33 -14.15
CA ILE A 117 -9.39 -13.93 -14.05
C ILE A 117 -8.72 -13.25 -12.86
N THR A 118 -8.75 -13.90 -11.70
CA THR A 118 -8.14 -13.35 -10.47
C THR A 118 -6.65 -13.12 -10.69
N GLY A 119 -5.92 -14.10 -11.23
CA GLY A 119 -4.49 -13.96 -11.54
C GLY A 119 -4.21 -12.80 -12.50
N TRP A 120 -5.00 -12.65 -13.57
CA TRP A 120 -4.83 -11.53 -14.51
C TRP A 120 -5.13 -10.17 -13.88
N LEU A 121 -6.18 -10.07 -13.05
CA LEU A 121 -6.48 -8.84 -12.31
C LEU A 121 -5.35 -8.49 -11.34
N THR A 122 -4.77 -9.49 -10.67
CA THR A 122 -3.60 -9.29 -9.79
C THR A 122 -2.42 -8.76 -10.59
N VAL A 123 -2.08 -9.36 -11.74
CA VAL A 123 -0.97 -8.90 -12.59
C VAL A 123 -1.22 -7.47 -13.09
N ALA A 124 -2.42 -7.17 -13.59
CA ALA A 124 -2.79 -5.84 -14.05
C ALA A 124 -2.70 -4.80 -12.92
N GLY A 125 -3.17 -5.15 -11.72
CA GLY A 125 -3.05 -4.31 -10.53
C GLY A 125 -1.61 -4.01 -10.15
N TRP A 126 -0.72 -5.00 -10.21
CA TRP A 126 0.71 -4.80 -9.96
C TRP A 126 1.38 -3.89 -10.98
N GLN A 127 1.07 -4.05 -12.27
CA GLN A 127 1.61 -3.18 -13.32
C GLN A 127 1.10 -1.75 -13.17
N ALA A 128 -0.19 -1.56 -12.92
CA ALA A 128 -0.79 -0.25 -12.69
C ALA A 128 -0.23 0.41 -11.41
N GLY A 129 -0.03 -0.35 -10.34
CA GLY A 129 0.57 0.12 -9.10
C GLY A 129 2.01 0.61 -9.29
N PHE A 130 2.84 -0.17 -9.99
CA PHE A 130 4.21 0.23 -10.32
C PHE A 130 4.26 1.50 -11.18
N ALA A 131 3.44 1.56 -12.24
CA ALA A 131 3.34 2.74 -13.10
C ALA A 131 2.88 3.98 -12.30
N SER A 132 1.90 3.83 -11.41
CA SER A 132 1.39 4.91 -10.56
C SER A 132 2.46 5.42 -9.60
N ALA A 133 3.25 4.54 -8.98
CA ALA A 133 4.34 4.92 -8.10
C ALA A 133 5.43 5.70 -8.86
N CYS A 134 5.83 5.23 -10.04
CA CYS A 134 6.80 5.93 -10.88
C CYS A 134 6.29 7.31 -11.32
N PHE A 135 5.01 7.41 -11.68
CA PHE A 135 4.38 8.69 -12.03
C PHE A 135 4.37 9.66 -10.85
N LEU A 136 4.05 9.18 -9.64
CA LEU A 136 4.02 10.00 -8.44
C LEU A 136 5.41 10.54 -8.11
N THR A 137 6.41 9.68 -8.08
CA THR A 137 7.81 10.08 -7.82
C THR A 137 8.33 11.03 -8.90
N GLY A 138 8.05 10.75 -10.18
CA GLY A 138 8.44 11.65 -11.29
C GLY A 138 7.79 13.03 -11.17
N SER A 139 6.51 13.08 -10.77
CA SER A 139 5.78 14.33 -10.53
C SER A 139 6.35 15.11 -9.34
N MET A 140 6.74 14.42 -8.27
CA MET A 140 7.42 15.05 -7.12
C MET A 140 8.77 15.66 -7.50
N ILE A 141 9.58 14.92 -8.26
CA ILE A 141 10.87 15.43 -8.76
C ILE A 141 10.65 16.68 -9.61
N GLN A 142 9.67 16.66 -10.50
CA GLN A 142 9.33 17.84 -11.29
C GLN A 142 8.83 19.00 -10.42
N GLY A 143 8.03 18.71 -9.39
CA GLY A 143 7.59 19.69 -8.40
C GLY A 143 8.77 20.37 -7.70
N LEU A 144 9.81 19.61 -7.34
CA LEU A 144 11.04 20.16 -6.77
C LEU A 144 11.80 21.04 -7.77
N ILE A 145 11.83 20.68 -9.06
CA ILE A 145 12.43 21.51 -10.11
C ILE A 145 11.69 22.84 -10.25
N ILE A 146 10.35 22.81 -10.29
CA ILE A 146 9.51 24.02 -10.34
C ILE A 146 9.79 24.91 -9.12
N PHE A 147 9.90 24.31 -7.94
CA PHE A 147 10.14 25.02 -6.69
C PHE A 147 11.54 25.69 -6.64
N THR A 148 12.55 25.04 -7.20
CA THR A 148 13.95 25.51 -7.12
C THR A 148 14.38 26.37 -8.31
N ASN A 149 13.72 26.25 -9.46
CA ASN A 149 14.05 26.98 -10.68
C ASN A 149 12.82 27.73 -11.24
N PRO A 150 12.68 29.03 -10.93
CA PRO A 150 11.56 29.85 -11.41
C PRO A 150 11.46 29.98 -12.94
N SER A 151 12.55 29.73 -13.68
CA SER A 151 12.57 29.82 -15.15
C SER A 151 12.12 28.54 -15.85
N TYR A 152 11.89 27.45 -15.10
CA TYR A 152 11.48 26.19 -15.67
C TYR A 152 10.03 26.23 -16.15
N SER A 153 9.80 25.90 -17.43
CA SER A 153 8.46 25.76 -18.00
C SER A 153 8.03 24.29 -17.95
N PRO A 154 7.08 23.92 -17.05
CA PRO A 154 6.63 22.55 -16.94
C PRO A 154 5.85 22.13 -18.18
N SER A 155 6.10 20.91 -18.65
CA SER A 155 5.40 20.28 -19.77
C SER A 155 5.15 18.82 -19.42
N SER A 156 4.04 18.25 -19.88
CA SER A 156 3.64 16.88 -19.51
C SER A 156 4.65 15.82 -19.92
N TRP A 157 5.36 16.02 -21.04
CA TRP A 157 6.39 15.08 -21.49
C TRP A 157 7.62 15.06 -20.57
N HIS A 158 7.92 16.16 -19.85
CA HIS A 158 8.96 16.16 -18.82
C HIS A 158 8.62 15.16 -17.70
N THR A 159 7.36 15.15 -17.25
CA THR A 159 6.87 14.19 -16.25
C THR A 159 6.99 12.76 -16.76
N THR A 160 6.63 12.51 -18.02
CA THR A 160 6.74 11.20 -18.65
C THR A 160 8.18 10.70 -18.68
N LEU A 161 9.15 11.56 -19.04
CA LEU A 161 10.56 11.19 -19.04
C LEU A 161 11.09 10.91 -17.63
N LEU A 162 10.67 11.70 -16.63
CA LEU A 162 11.02 11.45 -15.23
C LEU A 162 10.43 10.13 -14.73
N LEU A 163 9.18 9.82 -15.09
CA LEU A 163 8.57 8.52 -14.82
C LEU A 163 9.41 7.39 -15.43
N CYS A 164 9.78 7.49 -16.72
CA CYS A 164 10.62 6.49 -17.38
C CYS A 164 11.98 6.33 -16.68
N ALA A 165 12.60 7.45 -16.27
CA ALA A 165 13.88 7.42 -15.54
C ALA A 165 13.75 6.72 -14.17
N VAL A 166 12.69 7.01 -13.41
CA VAL A 166 12.39 6.33 -12.13
C VAL A 166 12.15 4.85 -12.36
N ALA A 167 11.39 4.48 -13.39
CA ALA A 167 11.13 3.07 -13.71
C ALA A 167 12.43 2.31 -14.04
N LEU A 168 13.29 2.89 -14.88
CA LEU A 168 14.60 2.32 -15.21
C LEU A 168 15.51 2.20 -13.98
N TYR A 169 15.49 3.20 -13.10
CA TYR A 169 16.22 3.14 -11.83
C TYR A 169 15.72 2.01 -10.93
N CYS A 170 14.40 1.84 -10.79
CA CYS A 170 13.81 0.73 -10.04
C CYS A 170 14.22 -0.63 -10.62
N VAL A 171 14.18 -0.78 -11.95
CA VAL A 171 14.64 -2.02 -12.62
C VAL A 171 16.12 -2.26 -12.35
N PHE A 172 16.97 -1.23 -12.48
CA PHE A 172 18.40 -1.33 -12.19
C PHE A 172 18.66 -1.81 -10.75
N VAL A 173 18.02 -1.19 -9.75
CA VAL A 173 18.16 -1.57 -8.35
C VAL A 173 17.72 -3.02 -8.11
N ASN A 174 16.60 -3.44 -8.73
CA ASN A 174 16.09 -4.80 -8.60
C ASN A 174 17.01 -5.85 -9.26
N VAL A 175 17.58 -5.54 -10.42
CA VAL A 175 18.44 -6.48 -11.17
C VAL A 175 19.85 -6.56 -10.58
N VAL A 176 20.45 -5.41 -10.27
CA VAL A 176 21.88 -5.31 -9.91
C VAL A 176 22.09 -5.38 -8.40
N THR A 177 21.18 -4.76 -7.64
CA THR A 177 21.40 -4.43 -6.22
C THR A 177 20.44 -5.17 -5.29
N SER A 178 19.77 -6.23 -5.78
CA SER A 178 18.82 -7.06 -5.00
C SER A 178 19.36 -7.55 -3.66
N ARG A 179 20.67 -7.79 -3.56
CA ARG A 179 21.32 -8.22 -2.30
C ARG A 179 21.38 -7.12 -1.23
N LEU A 180 21.30 -5.84 -1.60
CA LEU A 180 21.32 -4.72 -0.66
C LEU A 180 19.91 -4.24 -0.27
N LEU A 181 18.84 -4.73 -0.93
CA LEU A 181 17.46 -4.38 -0.59
C LEU A 181 17.15 -4.48 0.92
N PRO A 182 17.54 -5.56 1.62
CA PRO A 182 17.29 -5.66 3.07
C PRO A 182 17.97 -4.56 3.89
N ALA A 183 19.08 -3.99 3.41
CA ALA A 183 19.74 -2.87 4.07
C ALA A 183 19.00 -1.55 3.80
N PHE A 184 18.56 -1.33 2.56
CA PHE A 184 17.74 -0.17 2.19
C PHE A 184 16.42 -0.14 2.93
N GLU A 185 15.75 -1.28 3.10
CA GLU A 185 14.48 -1.39 3.83
C GLU A 185 14.60 -0.90 5.28
N LYS A 186 15.70 -1.24 5.97
CA LYS A 186 15.95 -0.76 7.34
C LYS A 186 16.11 0.77 7.41
N ILE A 187 16.81 1.35 6.43
CA ILE A 187 16.99 2.79 6.34
C ILE A 187 15.66 3.46 5.99
N ALA A 188 14.92 2.90 5.03
CA ALA A 188 13.61 3.39 4.63
C ALA A 188 12.62 3.40 5.80
N LEU A 189 12.61 2.36 6.64
CA LEU A 189 11.80 2.33 7.86
C LEU A 189 12.19 3.45 8.83
N ALA A 190 13.47 3.68 9.06
CA ALA A 190 13.93 4.76 9.92
C ALA A 190 13.49 6.14 9.38
N VAL A 191 13.66 6.37 8.06
CA VAL A 191 13.20 7.60 7.39
C VAL A 191 11.68 7.74 7.45
N HIS A 192 10.93 6.67 7.29
CA HIS A 192 9.47 6.66 7.36
C HIS A 192 8.98 7.10 8.75
N VAL A 193 9.52 6.51 9.82
CA VAL A 193 9.13 6.84 11.20
C VAL A 193 9.58 8.25 11.60
N LEU A 194 10.83 8.61 11.30
CA LEU A 194 11.33 9.95 11.61
C LEU A 194 10.65 11.03 10.78
N GLY A 195 10.37 10.75 9.50
CA GLY A 195 9.64 11.61 8.58
C GLY A 195 8.22 11.88 9.04
N PHE A 196 7.52 10.86 9.54
CA PHE A 196 6.19 11.02 10.13
C PHE A 196 6.21 12.03 11.28
N LEU A 197 7.15 11.91 12.21
CA LEU A 197 7.30 12.85 13.32
C LEU A 197 7.72 14.25 12.84
N ALA A 198 8.63 14.32 11.87
CA ALA A 198 9.11 15.57 11.29
C ALA A 198 8.02 16.35 10.56
N VAL A 199 6.98 15.69 10.04
CA VAL A 199 5.82 16.35 9.43
C VAL A 199 4.73 16.62 10.47
N LEU A 200 4.43 15.64 11.33
CA LEU A 200 3.36 15.76 12.32
C LEU A 200 3.62 16.87 13.35
N ILE A 201 4.83 16.93 13.91
CA ILE A 201 5.15 17.88 14.99
C ILE A 201 4.94 19.31 14.50
N PRO A 202 5.55 19.78 13.39
CA PRO A 202 5.33 21.14 12.92
C PRO A 202 3.88 21.47 12.56
N LEU A 203 3.14 20.53 11.96
CA LEU A 203 1.73 20.74 11.62
C LEU A 203 0.88 20.92 12.88
N VAL A 204 1.15 20.15 13.94
CA VAL A 204 0.40 20.26 15.19
C VAL A 204 0.81 21.49 15.99
N THR A 205 2.09 21.87 16.00
CA THR A 205 2.58 23.00 16.81
C THR A 205 2.42 24.35 16.15
N PHE A 206 2.64 24.46 14.84
CA PHE A 206 2.64 25.74 14.12
C PHE A 206 1.47 25.91 13.15
N GLY A 207 0.73 24.83 12.83
CA GLY A 207 -0.42 24.92 11.94
C GLY A 207 -1.56 25.72 12.54
N GLU A 208 -2.13 26.63 11.74
CA GLU A 208 -3.33 27.38 12.10
C GLU A 208 -4.48 26.42 12.41
N LYS A 209 -5.21 26.70 13.49
CA LYS A 209 -6.31 25.86 13.97
C LYS A 209 -7.62 26.37 13.39
N ASN A 210 -8.28 25.51 12.62
CA ASN A 210 -9.59 25.79 12.06
C ASN A 210 -10.72 25.51 13.06
N ASP A 211 -11.87 26.16 12.86
CA ASP A 211 -13.08 25.91 13.65
C ASP A 211 -13.57 24.46 13.47
N ALA A 212 -14.11 23.88 14.53
CA ALA A 212 -14.61 22.50 14.52
C ALA A 212 -15.74 22.29 13.50
N ASN A 213 -16.60 23.30 13.25
CA ASN A 213 -17.64 23.16 12.22
C ASN A 213 -17.02 23.12 10.82
N LEU A 214 -15.96 23.90 10.56
CA LEU A 214 -15.26 23.82 9.29
C LEU A 214 -14.62 22.43 9.14
N VAL A 215 -13.96 21.92 10.17
CA VAL A 215 -13.27 20.62 10.09
C VAL A 215 -14.25 19.45 9.90
N PHE A 216 -15.35 19.41 10.66
CA PHE A 216 -16.21 18.22 10.73
C PHE A 216 -17.52 18.32 9.94
N LYS A 217 -17.91 19.51 9.45
CA LYS A 217 -19.18 19.69 8.74
C LYS A 217 -19.04 20.28 7.34
N ASN A 218 -17.87 20.77 6.97
CA ASN A 218 -17.66 21.34 5.64
C ASN A 218 -17.42 20.27 4.59
N PHE A 219 -18.36 20.17 3.65
CA PHE A 219 -18.21 19.42 2.42
C PHE A 219 -18.10 20.38 1.24
N ILE A 220 -17.22 20.04 0.29
CA ILE A 220 -16.94 20.85 -0.89
C ILE A 220 -17.12 19.96 -2.13
N ASN A 221 -17.60 20.56 -3.22
CA ASN A 221 -17.76 19.90 -4.51
C ASN A 221 -17.18 20.77 -5.64
N GLU A 222 -15.87 20.98 -5.63
CA GLU A 222 -15.18 21.75 -6.70
C GLU A 222 -15.18 21.00 -8.04
N GLY A 223 -15.34 19.67 -8.03
CA GLY A 223 -15.47 18.86 -9.23
C GLY A 223 -16.80 19.05 -9.98
N ASN A 224 -17.73 19.84 -9.44
CA ASN A 224 -19.06 20.08 -10.02
C ASN A 224 -19.84 18.78 -10.30
N TRP A 225 -19.70 17.79 -9.43
CA TRP A 225 -20.43 16.53 -9.53
C TRP A 225 -21.93 16.75 -9.29
N SER A 226 -22.76 15.87 -9.85
CA SER A 226 -24.23 15.96 -9.80
C SER A 226 -24.81 16.00 -8.38
N SER A 227 -24.09 15.49 -7.37
CA SER A 227 -24.47 15.55 -5.97
C SER A 227 -23.25 15.55 -5.06
N GLN A 228 -23.43 16.01 -3.83
CA GLN A 228 -22.38 15.98 -2.81
C GLN A 228 -21.96 14.53 -2.45
N GLY A 229 -22.88 13.57 -2.53
CA GLY A 229 -22.57 12.16 -2.31
C GLY A 229 -21.63 11.59 -3.38
N VAL A 230 -21.88 11.91 -4.65
CA VAL A 230 -20.98 11.52 -5.75
C VAL A 230 -19.62 12.19 -5.59
N SER A 231 -19.60 13.49 -5.27
CA SER A 231 -18.36 14.21 -5.00
C SER A 231 -17.55 13.54 -3.89
N PHE A 232 -18.20 13.19 -2.77
CA PHE A 232 -17.57 12.48 -1.67
C PHE A 232 -16.96 11.14 -2.12
N LEU A 233 -17.69 10.33 -2.89
CA LEU A 233 -17.20 9.05 -3.42
C LEU A 233 -15.98 9.22 -4.35
N VAL A 234 -15.97 10.27 -5.17
CA VAL A 234 -14.80 10.61 -6.00
C VAL A 234 -13.61 11.04 -5.14
N GLY A 235 -13.87 11.79 -4.07
CA GLY A 235 -12.86 12.17 -3.07
C GLY A 235 -12.24 10.97 -2.34
N LEU A 236 -12.95 9.84 -2.22
CA LEU A 236 -12.42 8.63 -1.58
C LEU A 236 -11.24 8.01 -2.31
N ILE A 237 -11.06 8.28 -3.60
CA ILE A 237 -10.01 7.65 -4.42
C ILE A 237 -8.62 7.90 -3.83
N GLY A 238 -8.36 9.12 -3.32
CA GLY A 238 -7.08 9.45 -2.70
C GLY A 238 -6.81 8.63 -1.43
N ASN A 239 -7.82 8.49 -0.58
CA ASN A 239 -7.74 7.66 0.62
C ASN A 239 -7.60 6.18 0.26
N ALA A 240 -8.39 5.68 -0.70
CA ALA A 240 -8.30 4.30 -1.17
C ALA A 240 -6.90 3.95 -1.69
N PHE A 241 -6.27 4.89 -2.41
CA PHE A 241 -4.89 4.72 -2.88
C PHE A 241 -3.89 4.57 -1.72
N ALA A 242 -4.04 5.35 -0.65
CA ALA A 242 -3.14 5.31 0.51
C ALA A 242 -3.16 3.97 1.27
N PHE A 243 -4.22 3.19 1.08
CA PHE A 243 -4.38 1.86 1.67
C PHE A 243 -4.01 0.72 0.71
N LEU A 244 -3.50 0.99 -0.49
CA LEU A 244 -3.04 -0.06 -1.41
C LEU A 244 -1.80 -0.79 -0.88
N GLY A 245 -1.57 -2.01 -1.36
CA GLY A 245 -0.33 -2.77 -1.09
C GLY A 245 -0.36 -3.68 0.14
N GLN A 246 -1.44 -3.67 0.91
CA GLN A 246 -1.57 -4.50 2.11
C GLN A 246 -1.50 -6.01 1.83
N PHE A 247 -1.99 -6.47 0.67
CA PHE A 247 -1.90 -7.90 0.31
C PHE A 247 -0.47 -8.43 0.27
N THR A 248 0.50 -7.57 -0.09
CA THR A 248 1.93 -7.90 -0.08
C THR A 248 2.39 -8.30 1.30
N VAL A 249 1.92 -7.59 2.32
CA VAL A 249 2.23 -7.85 3.72
C VAL A 249 1.68 -9.21 4.15
N LEU A 250 0.48 -9.54 3.70
CA LEU A 250 -0.19 -10.78 4.07
C LEU A 250 0.53 -12.02 3.51
N CYS A 251 1.20 -11.90 2.35
CA CYS A 251 1.97 -13.00 1.75
C CYS A 251 3.34 -13.26 2.41
N LEU A 252 3.74 -12.43 3.37
CA LEU A 252 4.96 -12.66 4.17
C LEU A 252 4.72 -13.61 5.34
N PHE A 253 3.46 -13.83 5.70
CA PHE A 253 3.03 -14.82 6.67
C PHE A 253 2.90 -16.16 5.96
#